data_AF-A0A2K3PRZ0-F1
#
_entry.id   AF-A0A2K3PRZ0-F1
#
_cell.length_a   1.000
_cell.length_b   1.000
_cell.length_c   1.000
_cell.angle_alpha   90.00
_cell.angle_beta   90.00
_cell.angle_gamma   90.00
#
_symmetry.space_group_name_H-M   'P 1'
#
loop_
_entity.id
_entity.type
_entity.pdbx_description
1 polymer ?
#
loop_
_entity_poly.entity_id
_entity_poly.type
_entity_poly.pdbx_seq_one_letter_code
_entity_poly.pdbx_strand_id
1 'polypeptide(L)'
;MYPGFVPTEDNDPNSRILDHRLLPYAGSDFNVSCNRWNKLAYGKISPWLDLDSEDETTRKDAETILKKQIEWASYLSIKACVLPTPKGNCCANYARFPFGMSDDDYSPGSNDLVDSWKTWNSFRLLCDYHNQLMVVLDIMRVLPPENSQKRWYGEPVTAAILDSDMFLTKTRGNTLYLPKRHQKLIADFFDHDIRIIISGLQVRNEAQFTTEGSKPHPLLPYRDQVSNIYKQMVPPSEQERLEFGMRDFLQLPLRPLRNYTQAKSYDTWEKDKVKYINYEIAICKALRDRVSNEKASEIATVLVVVGAGRGPLVRSSVQAAKRAGRKLKVYAVEKNPQAAIALD
;
A
#
# COMPACT_ATOMS: atom_id res chain seq x y z
N MET A 1 3.35 -22.17 -16.85
CA MET A 1 4.11 -22.57 -18.06
C MET A 1 4.69 -23.95 -17.80
N TYR A 2 4.88 -24.79 -18.83
CA TYR A 2 5.60 -26.06 -18.67
C TYR A 2 6.98 -25.79 -18.03
N PRO A 3 7.39 -26.49 -16.96
CA PRO A 3 8.63 -26.20 -16.24
C PRO A 3 9.95 -26.39 -17.00
N GLY A 4 9.93 -26.65 -18.31
CA GLY A 4 11.10 -27.15 -19.04
C GLY A 4 11.33 -26.58 -20.44
N PHE A 5 10.67 -25.48 -20.84
CA PHE A 5 11.03 -24.83 -22.11
C PHE A 5 12.22 -23.88 -21.89
N VAL A 6 13.42 -24.34 -22.23
CA VAL A 6 14.65 -23.55 -22.33
C VAL A 6 15.11 -23.62 -23.78
N PRO A 7 15.13 -22.52 -24.55
CA PRO A 7 15.38 -22.55 -25.99
C PRO A 7 16.77 -23.05 -26.42
N THR A 8 17.73 -23.21 -25.50
CA THR A 8 19.16 -23.31 -25.84
C THR A 8 19.85 -24.64 -25.49
N GLU A 9 19.20 -25.61 -24.85
CA GLU A 9 19.91 -26.84 -24.39
C GLU A 9 19.65 -28.14 -25.18
N ASP A 10 18.61 -28.21 -26.02
CA ASP A 10 18.30 -29.47 -26.73
C ASP A 10 18.84 -29.51 -28.16
N ASN A 11 20.15 -29.74 -28.30
CA ASN A 11 20.79 -30.15 -29.57
C ASN A 11 21.12 -31.66 -29.52
N ASP A 12 20.12 -32.52 -29.32
CA ASP A 12 20.27 -33.96 -29.54
C ASP A 12 19.91 -34.32 -31.01
N PRO A 13 20.88 -34.72 -31.85
CA PRO A 13 20.66 -35.00 -33.27
C PRO A 13 19.81 -36.25 -33.56
N ASN A 14 19.39 -37.03 -32.55
CA ASN A 14 18.56 -38.24 -32.73
C ASN A 14 17.09 -38.09 -32.27
N SER A 15 16.67 -36.90 -31.83
CA SER A 15 15.27 -36.60 -31.55
C SER A 15 14.49 -36.44 -32.87
N ARG A 16 13.45 -37.25 -33.10
CA ARG A 16 12.48 -37.00 -34.20
C ARG A 16 11.76 -35.69 -33.90
N ILE A 17 12.23 -34.61 -34.52
CA ILE A 17 11.87 -33.21 -34.25
C ILE A 17 10.37 -32.99 -34.51
N LEU A 18 9.56 -33.09 -33.46
CA LEU A 18 8.42 -32.17 -33.33
C LEU A 18 9.04 -30.78 -33.22
N ASP A 19 8.72 -29.88 -34.15
CA ASP A 19 9.11 -28.48 -33.99
C ASP A 19 8.49 -27.99 -32.69
N HIS A 20 9.31 -27.83 -31.64
CA HIS A 20 8.86 -27.44 -30.31
C HIS A 20 8.19 -26.04 -30.33
N ARG A 21 8.33 -25.27 -31.43
CA ARG A 21 7.56 -24.04 -31.69
C ARG A 21 6.06 -24.29 -31.92
N LEU A 22 5.66 -25.52 -32.25
CA LEU A 22 4.27 -25.93 -32.48
C LEU A 22 3.57 -26.48 -31.24
N LEU A 23 4.31 -26.70 -30.13
CA LEU A 23 3.70 -27.09 -28.87
C LEU A 23 3.01 -25.87 -28.22
N PRO A 24 1.85 -26.07 -27.56
CA PRO A 24 1.20 -24.99 -26.83
C PRO A 24 2.14 -24.46 -25.74
N TYR A 25 2.52 -23.18 -25.86
CA TYR A 25 3.47 -22.54 -24.94
C TYR A 25 2.90 -22.33 -23.52
N ALA A 26 1.58 -22.47 -23.36
CA ALA A 26 0.85 -22.34 -22.10
C ALA A 26 -0.17 -23.47 -21.92
N GLY A 27 -0.55 -23.73 -20.68
CA GLY A 27 -1.64 -24.68 -20.36
C GLY A 27 -3.01 -24.08 -20.66
N SER A 28 -4.01 -24.96 -20.81
CA SER A 28 -5.41 -24.59 -21.07
C SER A 28 -6.02 -23.71 -19.96
N ASP A 29 -6.73 -22.67 -20.35
CA ASP A 29 -7.48 -21.75 -19.48
C ASP A 29 -8.82 -22.35 -18.99
N PHE A 30 -9.39 -23.32 -19.71
CA PHE A 30 -10.69 -23.95 -19.40
C PHE A 30 -10.77 -24.64 -18.03
N ASN A 31 -9.64 -24.95 -17.42
CA ASN A 31 -9.61 -25.64 -16.12
C ASN A 31 -10.00 -24.74 -14.93
N VAL A 32 -10.02 -23.42 -15.13
CA VAL A 32 -10.32 -22.43 -14.08
C VAL A 32 -11.16 -21.28 -14.66
N SER A 33 -12.28 -20.95 -14.01
CA SER A 33 -13.13 -19.82 -14.45
C SER A 33 -12.36 -18.49 -14.46
N CYS A 34 -12.63 -17.60 -15.43
CA CYS A 34 -12.01 -16.27 -15.52
C CYS A 34 -12.09 -15.45 -14.23
N ASN A 35 -13.19 -15.54 -13.48
CA ASN A 35 -13.36 -14.84 -12.21
C ASN A 35 -12.37 -15.31 -11.12
N ARG A 36 -11.98 -16.60 -11.15
CA ARG A 36 -10.94 -17.14 -10.27
C ARG A 36 -9.56 -16.68 -10.68
N TRP A 37 -9.26 -16.65 -11.99
CA TRP A 37 -8.01 -16.06 -12.49
C TRP A 37 -7.84 -14.61 -12.05
N ASN A 38 -8.87 -13.79 -12.26
CA ASN A 38 -8.84 -12.38 -11.88
C ASN A 38 -8.69 -12.18 -10.36
N LYS A 39 -9.33 -13.00 -9.53
CA LYS A 39 -9.38 -12.76 -8.08
C LYS A 39 -8.26 -13.44 -7.29
N LEU A 40 -7.77 -14.59 -7.74
CA LEU A 40 -6.96 -15.50 -6.92
C LEU A 40 -5.56 -15.75 -7.50
N ALA A 41 -5.31 -15.41 -8.76
CA ALA A 41 -4.02 -15.67 -9.39
C ALA A 41 -3.20 -14.38 -9.54
N TYR A 42 -1.88 -14.56 -9.46
CA TYR A 42 -0.87 -13.58 -9.84
C TYR A 42 0.07 -14.26 -10.82
N GLY A 43 0.48 -13.55 -11.86
CA GLY A 43 1.48 -14.06 -12.80
C GLY A 43 2.85 -14.05 -12.14
N LYS A 44 3.67 -15.06 -12.42
CA LYS A 44 5.10 -15.03 -12.12
C LYS A 44 5.83 -15.23 -13.44
N ILE A 45 6.56 -14.21 -13.85
CA ILE A 45 7.37 -14.26 -15.06
C ILE A 45 8.57 -15.19 -14.82
N SER A 46 8.99 -15.87 -15.88
CA SER A 46 10.10 -16.83 -15.82
C SER A 46 11.39 -16.16 -15.26
N PRO A 47 12.01 -16.72 -14.20
CA PRO A 47 13.15 -16.10 -13.53
C PRO A 47 14.46 -16.17 -14.33
N TRP A 48 14.52 -17.04 -15.36
CA TRP A 48 15.70 -17.23 -16.21
C TRP A 48 15.80 -16.21 -17.35
N LEU A 49 14.78 -15.36 -17.53
CA LEU A 49 14.82 -14.31 -18.56
C LEU A 49 15.92 -13.30 -18.26
N ASP A 50 16.73 -12.99 -19.27
CA ASP A 50 17.83 -12.04 -19.17
C ASP A 50 17.78 -11.03 -20.33
N LEU A 51 17.06 -9.94 -20.10
CA LEU A 51 16.89 -8.88 -21.11
C LEU A 51 18.13 -7.98 -21.22
N ASP A 52 19.07 -8.07 -20.29
CA ASP A 52 20.32 -7.31 -20.29
C ASP A 52 21.52 -8.19 -20.65
N SER A 53 21.28 -9.39 -21.20
CA SER A 53 22.36 -10.29 -21.65
C SER A 53 23.24 -9.63 -22.71
N GLU A 54 24.55 -9.87 -22.62
CA GLU A 54 25.53 -9.47 -23.64
C GLU A 54 25.27 -10.18 -24.97
N ASP A 55 24.76 -11.42 -24.92
CA ASP A 55 24.37 -12.18 -26.10
C ASP A 55 23.07 -11.65 -26.71
N GLU A 56 23.14 -11.21 -27.97
CA GLU A 56 22.02 -10.64 -28.70
C GLU A 56 20.87 -11.63 -28.88
N THR A 57 21.18 -12.91 -29.09
CA THR A 57 20.16 -13.95 -29.30
C THR A 57 19.35 -14.16 -28.02
N THR A 58 20.04 -14.38 -26.90
CA THR A 58 19.44 -14.50 -25.57
C THR A 58 18.58 -13.29 -25.23
N ARG A 59 19.06 -12.08 -25.51
CA ARG A 59 18.30 -10.85 -25.28
C ARG A 59 17.01 -10.78 -26.09
N LYS A 60 17.07 -11.02 -27.41
CA LYS A 60 15.90 -10.99 -28.31
C LYS A 60 14.88 -12.08 -27.97
N ASP A 61 15.36 -13.26 -27.58
CA ASP A 61 14.50 -14.35 -27.14
C ASP A 61 13.84 -14.02 -25.81
N ALA A 62 14.59 -13.49 -24.84
CA ALA A 62 14.05 -13.07 -23.54
C ALA A 62 12.98 -11.98 -23.68
N GLU A 63 13.23 -10.98 -24.53
CA GLU A 63 12.26 -9.97 -24.94
C GLU A 63 10.98 -10.61 -25.50
N THR A 64 11.12 -11.45 -26.53
CA THR A 64 9.97 -12.09 -27.19
C THR A 64 9.14 -12.93 -26.21
N ILE A 65 9.80 -13.65 -25.31
CA ILE A 65 9.16 -14.50 -24.31
C ILE A 65 8.47 -13.65 -23.23
N LEU A 66 9.10 -12.56 -22.77
CA LEU A 66 8.49 -11.64 -21.82
C LEU A 66 7.18 -11.07 -22.36
N LYS A 67 7.18 -10.61 -23.63
CA LYS A 67 5.99 -10.09 -24.32
C LYS A 67 4.87 -11.13 -24.33
N LYS A 68 5.17 -12.36 -24.76
CA LYS A 68 4.20 -13.47 -24.79
C LYS A 68 3.64 -13.81 -23.41
N GLN A 69 4.46 -13.75 -22.36
CA GLN A 69 4.01 -14.03 -21.00
C GLN A 69 3.10 -12.93 -20.45
N ILE A 70 3.40 -11.66 -20.73
CA ILE A 70 2.57 -10.53 -20.34
C ILE A 70 1.23 -10.56 -21.10
N GLU A 71 1.26 -10.79 -22.42
CA GLU A 71 0.05 -10.94 -23.24
C GLU A 71 -0.83 -12.10 -22.75
N TRP A 72 -0.22 -13.23 -22.37
CA TRP A 72 -0.96 -14.35 -21.79
C TRP A 72 -1.62 -14.00 -20.46
N ALA A 73 -0.90 -13.32 -19.57
CA ALA A 73 -1.47 -12.88 -18.30
C ALA A 73 -2.62 -11.87 -18.49
N SER A 74 -2.49 -11.00 -19.49
CA SER A 74 -3.54 -10.08 -19.90
C SER A 74 -4.78 -10.81 -20.45
N TYR A 75 -4.58 -11.80 -21.33
CA TYR A 75 -5.65 -12.67 -21.84
C TYR A 75 -6.42 -13.37 -20.69
N LEU A 76 -5.70 -13.89 -19.68
CA LEU A 76 -6.31 -14.50 -18.49
C LEU A 76 -6.94 -13.47 -17.52
N SER A 77 -6.83 -12.17 -17.79
CA SER A 77 -7.31 -11.08 -16.93
C SER A 77 -6.76 -11.15 -15.51
N ILE A 78 -5.49 -11.56 -15.37
CA ILE A 78 -4.79 -11.61 -14.09
C ILE A 78 -4.41 -10.17 -13.65
N LYS A 79 -4.52 -9.89 -12.35
CA LYS A 79 -4.36 -8.53 -11.82
C LYS A 79 -2.94 -7.96 -11.89
N ALA A 80 -1.93 -8.79 -11.70
CA ALA A 80 -0.54 -8.37 -11.70
C ALA A 80 0.41 -9.54 -12.00
N CYS A 81 1.59 -9.21 -12.53
CA CYS A 81 2.68 -10.15 -12.75
C CYS A 81 3.89 -9.75 -11.91
N VAL A 82 4.48 -10.70 -11.19
CA VAL A 82 5.78 -10.55 -10.53
C VAL A 82 6.85 -10.76 -11.59
N LEU A 83 7.60 -9.70 -11.88
CA LEU A 83 8.71 -9.71 -12.81
C LEU A 83 10.02 -10.14 -12.11
N PRO A 84 11.02 -10.68 -12.83
CA PRO A 84 12.33 -10.96 -12.25
C PRO A 84 12.99 -9.71 -11.68
N THR A 85 13.82 -9.86 -10.65
CA THR A 85 14.59 -8.75 -10.10
C THR A 85 15.63 -8.29 -11.14
N PRO A 86 15.78 -6.97 -11.41
CA PRO A 86 16.84 -6.47 -12.27
C PRO A 86 18.23 -6.91 -11.78
N LYS A 87 19.11 -7.31 -12.70
CA LYS A 87 20.49 -7.71 -12.39
C LYS A 87 21.37 -6.47 -12.17
N GLY A 88 21.26 -5.88 -10.98
CA GLY A 88 22.03 -4.70 -10.60
C GLY A 88 21.53 -3.42 -11.26
N ASN A 89 22.40 -2.41 -11.33
CA ASN A 89 22.00 -1.05 -11.74
C ASN A 89 22.03 -0.82 -13.26
N CYS A 90 22.34 -1.84 -14.05
CA CYS A 90 22.43 -1.78 -15.50
C CYS A 90 21.32 -2.64 -16.11
N CYS A 91 20.10 -2.09 -16.10
CA CYS A 91 18.88 -2.78 -16.50
C CYS A 91 18.07 -1.99 -17.53
N ALA A 92 18.76 -1.26 -18.42
CA ALA A 92 18.13 -0.38 -19.40
C ALA A 92 17.25 -1.16 -20.38
N ASN A 93 17.72 -2.29 -20.92
CA ASN A 93 16.90 -3.09 -21.84
C ASN A 93 15.72 -3.72 -21.12
N TYR A 94 15.93 -4.16 -19.87
CA TYR A 94 14.84 -4.68 -19.06
C TYR A 94 13.79 -3.62 -18.70
N ALA A 95 14.18 -2.38 -18.41
CA ALA A 95 13.24 -1.29 -18.09
C ALA A 95 12.42 -0.85 -19.31
N ARG A 96 13.00 -0.89 -20.52
CA ARG A 96 12.33 -0.47 -21.77
C ARG A 96 11.15 -1.35 -22.14
N PHE A 97 11.22 -2.64 -21.88
CA PHE A 97 10.32 -3.59 -22.52
C PHE A 97 8.93 -3.73 -21.87
N PRO A 98 8.79 -3.69 -20.53
CA PRO A 98 7.48 -3.69 -19.89
C PRO A 98 6.66 -2.43 -20.20
N PHE A 99 7.30 -1.30 -20.55
CA PHE A 99 6.65 0.02 -20.65
C PHE A 99 6.94 0.84 -21.94
N GLY A 100 7.73 0.33 -22.88
CA GLY A 100 7.91 0.91 -24.22
C GLY A 100 8.70 2.22 -24.31
N MET A 101 9.81 2.38 -23.58
CA MET A 101 10.58 3.64 -23.52
C MET A 101 11.88 3.66 -24.36
N SER A 102 12.38 4.86 -24.71
CA SER A 102 13.55 5.13 -25.58
C SER A 102 14.86 5.37 -24.81
N ASP A 103 16.00 5.23 -25.52
CA ASP A 103 17.38 5.29 -25.00
C ASP A 103 17.75 6.65 -24.38
N ASP A 104 18.23 6.63 -23.14
CA ASP A 104 19.11 7.67 -22.59
C ASP A 104 20.32 7.00 -21.92
N ASP A 105 21.51 7.52 -22.24
CA ASP A 105 22.84 7.00 -21.88
C ASP A 105 23.06 6.91 -20.35
N TYR A 106 23.18 5.69 -19.81
CA TYR A 106 23.60 5.44 -18.43
C TYR A 106 24.81 4.51 -18.37
N SER A 107 25.90 4.95 -17.72
CA SER A 107 27.14 4.20 -17.57
C SER A 107 27.25 3.49 -16.21
N PRO A 108 27.84 2.28 -16.11
CA PRO A 108 27.91 1.50 -14.85
C PRO A 108 28.95 2.03 -13.85
N GLY A 109 28.56 2.12 -12.58
CA GLY A 109 29.46 2.26 -11.43
C GLY A 109 29.60 0.94 -10.64
N SER A 110 30.78 0.74 -10.06
CA SER A 110 31.42 -0.48 -9.50
C SER A 110 30.70 -1.32 -8.40
N ASN A 111 31.25 -2.54 -8.22
CA ASN A 111 31.01 -3.60 -7.22
C ASN A 111 30.98 -3.15 -5.74
N ASP A 112 29.92 -2.48 -5.31
CA ASP A 112 29.54 -2.39 -3.88
C ASP A 112 28.45 -3.41 -3.54
N LEU A 113 28.33 -3.78 -2.26
CA LEU A 113 27.17 -4.52 -1.69
C LEU A 113 25.88 -4.04 -2.36
N VAL A 114 25.23 -4.94 -3.11
CA VAL A 114 24.07 -4.59 -3.96
C VAL A 114 22.96 -4.01 -3.09
N ASP A 115 22.84 -2.69 -3.13
CA ASP A 115 21.79 -1.97 -2.42
C ASP A 115 20.50 -2.06 -3.22
N SER A 116 19.62 -2.99 -2.83
CA SER A 116 18.38 -3.29 -3.54
C SER A 116 17.47 -2.06 -3.75
N TRP A 117 17.54 -1.07 -2.84
CA TRP A 117 16.80 0.18 -3.03
C TRP A 117 17.38 1.02 -4.16
N LYS A 118 18.71 1.07 -4.35
CA LYS A 118 19.33 1.78 -5.48
C LYS A 118 19.01 1.10 -6.81
N THR A 119 18.98 -0.23 -6.83
CA THR A 119 18.56 -1.01 -8.01
C THR A 119 17.12 -0.69 -8.39
N TRP A 120 16.20 -0.72 -7.41
CA TRP A 120 14.82 -0.27 -7.62
C TRP A 120 14.75 1.19 -8.10
N ASN A 121 15.46 2.10 -7.44
CA ASN A 121 15.45 3.52 -7.79
C ASN A 121 15.93 3.76 -9.23
N SER A 122 16.98 3.05 -9.66
CA SER A 122 17.47 3.15 -11.03
C SER A 122 16.45 2.59 -12.02
N PHE A 123 15.86 1.43 -11.72
CA PHE A 123 14.86 0.80 -12.58
C PHE A 123 13.59 1.65 -12.74
N ARG A 124 13.03 2.21 -11.66
CA ARG A 124 11.84 3.07 -11.74
C ARG A 124 12.09 4.39 -12.49
N LEU A 125 13.32 4.93 -12.41
CA LEU A 125 13.72 6.15 -13.12
C LEU A 125 13.74 5.88 -14.63
N LEU A 126 14.30 4.74 -15.04
CA LEU A 126 14.28 4.30 -16.44
C LEU A 126 12.86 4.02 -16.96
N CYS A 127 11.93 3.65 -16.07
CA CYS A 127 10.51 3.48 -16.38
C CYS A 127 9.69 4.78 -16.23
N ASP A 128 10.32 5.95 -16.06
CA ASP A 128 9.66 7.26 -15.85
C ASP A 128 8.53 7.23 -14.80
N TYR A 129 8.79 6.58 -13.66
CA TYR A 129 7.84 6.45 -12.56
C TYR A 129 6.47 5.87 -12.97
N HIS A 130 6.46 4.93 -13.91
CA HIS A 130 5.23 4.32 -14.42
C HIS A 130 4.31 3.84 -13.28
N ASN A 131 3.06 4.30 -13.28
CA ASN A 131 2.12 4.10 -12.16
C ASN A 131 1.66 2.64 -11.93
N GLN A 132 1.87 1.76 -12.92
CA GLN A 132 1.62 0.31 -12.79
C GLN A 132 2.84 -0.46 -12.26
N LEU A 133 3.99 0.19 -12.14
CA LEU A 133 5.20 -0.43 -11.62
C LEU A 133 5.20 -0.35 -10.09
N MET A 134 5.04 -1.51 -9.45
CA MET A 134 4.98 -1.65 -8.00
C MET A 134 6.12 -2.54 -7.49
N VAL A 135 6.39 -2.46 -6.19
CA VAL A 135 7.44 -3.26 -5.53
C VAL A 135 6.84 -4.46 -4.80
N VAL A 136 7.50 -5.61 -4.94
CA VAL A 136 7.33 -6.77 -4.07
C VAL A 136 8.66 -7.02 -3.36
N LEU A 137 8.66 -6.97 -2.04
CA LEU A 137 9.88 -7.14 -1.23
C LEU A 137 10.11 -8.60 -0.91
N ASP A 138 11.27 -9.13 -1.27
CA ASP A 138 11.72 -10.44 -0.78
C ASP A 138 12.38 -10.28 0.59
N ILE A 139 11.77 -10.85 1.63
CA ILE A 139 12.23 -10.66 3.01
C ILE A 139 13.19 -11.78 3.36
N MET A 140 14.44 -11.41 3.63
CA MET A 140 15.49 -12.35 3.96
C MET A 140 15.43 -12.82 5.42
N ARG A 141 16.00 -14.00 5.69
CA ARG A 141 16.20 -14.53 7.05
C ARG A 141 16.94 -13.55 7.95
N VAL A 142 17.90 -12.80 7.40
CA VAL A 142 18.62 -11.72 8.10
C VAL A 142 18.09 -10.39 7.60
N LEU A 143 17.46 -9.62 8.49
CA LEU A 143 16.95 -8.30 8.14
C LEU A 143 18.09 -7.27 8.06
N PRO A 144 18.03 -6.33 7.10
CA PRO A 144 18.97 -5.23 7.04
C PRO A 144 18.78 -4.26 8.21
N PRO A 145 19.70 -3.31 8.45
CA PRO A 145 19.53 -2.26 9.45
C PRO A 145 18.23 -1.46 9.26
N GLU A 146 17.69 -0.90 10.34
CA GLU A 146 16.42 -0.16 10.32
C GLU A 146 16.41 1.00 9.33
N ASN A 147 17.53 1.73 9.19
CA ASN A 147 17.67 2.81 8.21
C ASN A 147 17.46 2.32 6.77
N SER A 148 17.95 1.11 6.45
CA SER A 148 17.76 0.52 5.12
C SER A 148 16.32 0.09 4.89
N GLN A 149 15.62 -0.37 5.93
CA GLN A 149 14.20 -0.74 5.86
C GLN A 149 13.32 0.49 5.63
N LYS A 150 13.57 1.59 6.36
CA LYS A 150 12.79 2.84 6.28
C LYS A 150 12.78 3.48 4.90
N ARG A 151 13.78 3.22 4.07
CA ARG A 151 13.80 3.69 2.66
C ARG A 151 12.61 3.19 1.84
N TRP A 152 12.03 2.06 2.23
CA TRP A 152 10.91 1.45 1.52
C TRP A 152 9.54 1.99 1.95
N TYR A 153 9.44 2.78 3.03
CA TYR A 153 8.14 3.31 3.50
C TYR A 153 7.56 4.40 2.60
N GLY A 154 8.38 5.06 1.77
CA GLY A 154 7.93 5.99 0.74
C GLY A 154 7.76 5.36 -0.65
N GLU A 155 7.90 4.04 -0.75
CA GLU A 155 7.91 3.32 -2.02
C GLU A 155 6.57 2.60 -2.28
N PRO A 156 6.18 2.36 -3.56
CA PRO A 156 4.93 1.70 -3.91
C PRO A 156 5.00 0.18 -3.66
N VAL A 157 5.22 -0.22 -2.41
CA VAL A 157 5.29 -1.63 -1.98
C VAL A 157 3.88 -2.18 -1.85
N THR A 158 3.60 -3.30 -2.51
CA THR A 158 2.26 -3.93 -2.53
C THR A 158 2.23 -5.27 -1.85
N ALA A 159 3.38 -5.95 -1.80
CA ALA A 159 3.51 -7.24 -1.15
C ALA A 159 4.91 -7.47 -0.61
N ALA A 160 5.02 -8.38 0.35
CA ALA A 160 6.26 -8.91 0.87
C ALA A 160 6.22 -10.44 0.80
N ILE A 161 7.27 -11.04 0.25
CA ILE A 161 7.45 -12.48 0.16
C ILE A 161 8.24 -12.96 1.39
N LEU A 162 7.67 -13.93 2.10
CA LEU A 162 8.31 -14.65 3.18
C LEU A 162 8.57 -16.08 2.72
N ASP A 163 9.81 -16.52 2.73
CA ASP A 163 10.09 -17.95 2.56
C ASP A 163 9.70 -18.72 3.83
N SER A 164 9.11 -19.90 3.64
CA SER A 164 8.80 -20.85 4.70
C SER A 164 10.00 -21.21 5.58
N ASP A 165 11.22 -21.19 5.02
CA ASP A 165 12.45 -21.51 5.75
C ASP A 165 12.71 -20.52 6.91
N MET A 166 12.21 -19.29 6.82
CA MET A 166 12.39 -18.23 7.81
C MET A 166 11.71 -18.54 9.14
N PHE A 167 10.72 -19.41 9.14
CA PHE A 167 9.98 -19.81 10.31
C PHE A 167 10.79 -20.83 11.09
N LEU A 168 11.00 -20.54 12.36
CA LEU A 168 11.75 -21.39 13.26
C LEU A 168 10.80 -22.28 14.03
N THR A 169 11.30 -23.46 14.42
CA THR A 169 10.53 -24.41 15.20
C THR A 169 11.06 -24.43 16.63
N LYS A 170 10.18 -24.27 17.63
CA LYS A 170 10.56 -24.46 19.03
C LYS A 170 10.76 -25.94 19.30
N THR A 171 11.88 -26.29 19.96
CA THR A 171 12.21 -27.65 20.39
C THR A 171 11.13 -28.25 21.29
N ARG A 172 10.50 -27.43 22.15
CA ARG A 172 9.37 -27.83 22.99
C ARG A 172 8.05 -27.57 22.26
N GLY A 173 7.35 -28.64 21.87
CA GLY A 173 6.00 -28.57 21.28
C GLY A 173 5.95 -28.38 19.77
N ASN A 174 7.10 -28.43 19.07
CA ASN A 174 7.21 -28.37 17.61
C ASN A 174 6.41 -27.22 16.96
N THR A 175 6.32 -26.08 17.66
CA THR A 175 5.50 -24.94 17.24
C THR A 175 6.33 -24.00 16.39
N LEU A 176 5.81 -23.66 15.21
CA LEU A 176 6.39 -22.67 14.31
C LEU A 176 6.27 -21.26 14.92
N TYR A 177 7.30 -20.46 14.76
CA TYR A 177 7.30 -19.06 15.15
C TYR A 177 8.25 -18.25 14.27
N LEU A 178 7.99 -16.95 14.18
CA LEU A 178 8.85 -16.01 13.48
C LEU A 178 9.67 -15.20 14.50
N PRO A 179 10.94 -14.82 14.22
CA PRO A 179 11.70 -13.96 15.11
C PRO A 179 10.99 -12.62 15.39
N LYS A 180 11.15 -12.05 16.59
CA LYS A 180 10.47 -10.80 17.01
C LYS A 180 10.71 -9.63 16.06
N ARG A 181 11.92 -9.53 15.46
CA ARG A 181 12.26 -8.47 14.51
C ARG A 181 11.41 -8.55 13.24
N HIS A 182 11.21 -9.75 12.70
CA HIS A 182 10.33 -9.99 11.56
C HIS A 182 8.85 -9.84 11.91
N GLN A 183 8.44 -10.24 13.12
CA GLN A 183 7.07 -9.98 13.58
C GLN A 183 6.76 -8.49 13.58
N LYS A 184 7.69 -7.65 14.07
CA LYS A 184 7.57 -6.19 14.01
C LYS A 184 7.46 -5.69 12.57
N LEU A 185 8.36 -6.13 11.68
CA LEU A 185 8.32 -5.73 10.26
C LEU A 185 7.00 -6.09 9.57
N ILE A 186 6.44 -7.28 9.86
CA ILE A 186 5.15 -7.69 9.31
C ILE A 186 3.99 -6.86 9.88
N ALA A 187 4.03 -6.51 11.17
CA ALA A 187 3.05 -5.61 11.76
C ALA A 187 3.11 -4.23 11.08
N ASP A 188 4.32 -3.68 10.90
CA ASP A 188 4.53 -2.43 10.15
C ASP A 188 3.97 -2.56 8.71
N PHE A 189 4.19 -3.68 8.03
CA PHE A 189 3.62 -3.94 6.70
C PHE A 189 2.08 -3.94 6.68
N PHE A 190 1.42 -4.48 7.70
CA PHE A 190 -0.04 -4.43 7.79
C PHE A 190 -0.57 -3.01 7.99
N ASP A 191 0.13 -2.15 8.75
CA ASP A 191 -0.23 -0.74 8.90
C ASP A 191 -0.18 0.05 7.57
N HIS A 192 0.63 -0.45 6.62
CA HIS A 192 0.81 0.08 5.27
C HIS A 192 0.02 -0.68 4.18
N ASP A 193 -0.92 -1.56 4.54
CA ASP A 193 -1.72 -2.38 3.60
C ASP A 193 -0.88 -3.26 2.65
N ILE A 194 0.31 -3.68 3.09
CA ILE A 194 1.20 -4.56 2.33
C ILE A 194 0.77 -6.02 2.54
N ARG A 195 0.58 -6.74 1.44
CA ARG A 195 0.16 -8.16 1.47
C ARG A 195 1.34 -9.08 1.77
N ILE A 196 1.10 -10.11 2.57
CA ILE A 196 2.12 -11.15 2.83
C ILE A 196 1.90 -12.34 1.91
N ILE A 197 2.94 -12.69 1.15
CA ILE A 197 3.01 -13.88 0.30
C ILE A 197 3.93 -14.88 0.99
N ILE A 198 3.49 -16.13 1.14
CA ILE A 198 4.33 -17.19 1.70
C ILE A 198 4.83 -18.08 0.56
N SER A 199 6.15 -18.18 0.43
CA SER A 199 6.87 -18.97 -0.59
C SER A 199 7.62 -20.14 0.05
N GLY A 200 8.23 -21.00 -0.75
CA GLY A 200 9.28 -21.92 -0.28
C GLY A 200 8.84 -23.34 0.11
N LEU A 201 7.53 -23.65 0.08
CA LEU A 201 7.11 -25.04 0.23
C LEU A 201 7.37 -25.79 -1.08
N GLN A 202 8.47 -26.54 -1.11
CA GLN A 202 8.57 -27.76 -1.91
C GLN A 202 7.45 -28.68 -1.42
N VAL A 203 6.24 -28.50 -1.96
CA VAL A 203 5.20 -29.51 -1.86
C VAL A 203 5.79 -30.69 -2.61
N ARG A 204 6.44 -31.62 -1.90
CA ARG A 204 6.78 -32.91 -2.46
C ARG A 204 5.49 -33.41 -3.10
N ASN A 205 5.55 -33.76 -4.38
CA ASN A 205 4.43 -34.27 -5.19
C ASN A 205 3.82 -35.59 -4.64
N GLU A 206 4.01 -35.90 -3.36
CA GLU A 206 3.39 -36.99 -2.62
C GLU A 206 2.00 -36.63 -2.09
N ALA A 207 1.56 -35.37 -2.24
CA ALA A 207 0.12 -35.06 -2.20
C ALA A 207 -0.53 -35.57 -3.50
N GLN A 208 -0.52 -36.89 -3.69
CA GLN A 208 -1.62 -37.55 -4.38
C GLN A 208 -2.91 -36.94 -3.82
N PHE A 209 -3.80 -36.49 -4.71
CA PHE A 209 -5.16 -36.14 -4.35
C PHE A 209 -5.85 -37.38 -3.78
N THR A 210 -5.52 -37.77 -2.55
CA THR A 210 -6.21 -38.80 -1.80
C THR A 210 -7.52 -38.18 -1.37
N THR A 211 -8.59 -38.60 -2.03
CA THR A 211 -10.00 -38.29 -1.71
C THR A 211 -10.46 -38.90 -0.38
N GLU A 212 -9.55 -39.07 0.59
CA GLU A 212 -9.84 -39.62 1.91
C GLU A 212 -9.08 -38.83 2.99
N GLY A 213 -9.83 -38.05 3.78
CA GLY A 213 -9.35 -37.34 4.96
C GLY A 213 -8.72 -35.97 4.67
N SER A 214 -9.44 -34.89 4.98
CA SER A 214 -9.06 -33.48 4.87
C SER A 214 -7.76 -33.12 5.60
N LYS A 215 -6.60 -33.52 5.08
CA LYS A 215 -5.31 -33.07 5.62
C LYS A 215 -5.19 -31.56 5.37
N PRO A 216 -4.92 -30.76 6.40
CA PRO A 216 -4.77 -29.32 6.25
C PRO A 216 -3.65 -29.00 5.25
N HIS A 217 -3.87 -28.00 4.39
CA HIS A 217 -2.88 -27.55 3.41
C HIS A 217 -1.54 -27.21 4.12
N PRO A 218 -0.39 -27.62 3.58
CA PRO A 218 0.89 -27.53 4.29
C PRO A 218 1.34 -26.10 4.64
N LEU A 219 0.84 -25.10 3.92
CA LEU A 219 1.06 -23.68 4.23
C LEU A 219 0.21 -23.12 5.39
N LEU A 220 -0.82 -23.84 5.86
CA LEU A 220 -1.73 -23.31 6.90
C LEU A 220 -1.01 -22.90 8.19
N PRO A 221 -0.07 -23.69 8.74
CA PRO A 221 0.64 -23.28 9.95
C PRO A 221 1.40 -21.96 9.80
N TYR A 222 1.99 -21.70 8.64
CA TYR A 222 2.71 -20.47 8.32
C TYR A 222 1.76 -19.27 8.22
N ARG A 223 0.66 -19.44 7.49
CA ARG A 223 -0.43 -18.45 7.39
C ARG A 223 -0.98 -18.12 8.78
N ASP A 224 -1.18 -19.11 9.63
CA ASP A 224 -1.73 -18.92 10.97
C ASP A 224 -0.78 -18.13 11.87
N GLN A 225 0.53 -18.31 11.74
CA GLN A 225 1.52 -17.47 12.42
C GLN A 225 1.41 -16.00 11.97
N VAL A 226 1.31 -15.74 10.66
CA VAL A 226 1.13 -14.39 10.12
C VAL A 226 -0.21 -13.79 10.58
N SER A 227 -1.29 -14.59 10.59
CA SER A 227 -2.61 -14.18 11.08
C SER A 227 -2.60 -13.85 12.57
N ASN A 228 -1.81 -14.57 13.37
CA ASN A 228 -1.68 -14.28 14.80
C ASN A 228 -1.02 -12.92 15.05
N ILE A 229 -0.07 -12.50 14.20
CA ILE A 229 0.51 -11.15 14.27
C ILE A 229 -0.59 -10.11 13.99
N TYR A 230 -1.36 -10.28 12.91
CA TYR A 230 -2.46 -9.37 12.59
C TYR A 230 -3.51 -9.27 13.71
N LYS A 231 -3.88 -10.41 14.33
CA LYS A 231 -4.83 -10.44 15.46
C LYS A 231 -4.33 -9.74 16.72
N GLN A 232 -3.02 -9.58 16.88
CA GLN A 232 -2.40 -8.87 18.01
C GLN A 232 -2.30 -7.36 17.76
N MET A 233 -2.55 -6.88 16.54
CA MET A 233 -2.53 -5.46 16.23
C MET A 233 -3.68 -4.73 16.92
N VAL A 234 -3.43 -3.48 17.29
CA VAL A 234 -4.47 -2.61 17.85
C VAL A 234 -5.45 -2.27 16.71
N PRO A 235 -6.75 -2.53 16.86
CA PRO A 235 -7.72 -2.20 15.82
C PRO A 235 -7.77 -0.67 15.64
N PRO A 236 -7.91 -0.19 14.39
CA PRO A 236 -7.97 1.25 14.13
C PRO A 236 -9.20 1.86 14.81
N SER A 237 -9.00 3.04 15.38
CA SER A 237 -10.04 3.91 15.93
C SER A 237 -11.05 4.31 14.86
N GLU A 238 -12.22 4.82 15.27
CA GLU A 238 -13.23 5.31 14.32
C GLU A 238 -12.66 6.41 13.41
N GLN A 239 -11.81 7.29 13.95
CA GLN A 239 -11.15 8.33 13.18
C GLN A 239 -10.20 7.76 12.12
N GLU A 240 -9.32 6.83 12.49
CA GLU A 240 -8.39 6.20 11.55
C GLU A 240 -9.12 5.44 10.43
N ARG A 241 -10.28 4.83 10.72
CA ARG A 241 -11.11 4.18 9.70
C ARG A 241 -11.69 5.16 8.70
N LEU A 242 -12.09 6.36 9.15
CA LEU A 242 -12.59 7.42 8.28
C LEU A 242 -11.45 8.00 7.42
N GLU A 243 -10.26 8.13 8.01
CA GLU A 243 -9.08 8.66 7.34
C GLU A 243 -8.43 7.67 6.38
N PHE A 244 -8.70 6.36 6.53
CA PHE A 244 -8.09 5.32 5.71
C PHE A 244 -8.24 5.58 4.20
N GLY A 245 -9.44 5.95 3.75
CA GLY A 245 -9.69 6.29 2.33
C GLY A 245 -9.13 7.64 1.89
N MET A 246 -8.56 8.43 2.80
CA MET A 246 -7.92 9.71 2.52
C MET A 246 -6.39 9.64 2.55
N ARG A 247 -5.81 8.51 3.00
CA ARG A 247 -4.36 8.31 2.98
C ARG A 247 -3.86 8.35 1.53
N ASP A 248 -2.80 9.13 1.31
CA ASP A 248 -2.18 9.35 0.00
C ASP A 248 -3.15 9.82 -1.12
N PHE A 249 -4.32 10.35 -0.74
CA PHE A 249 -5.28 10.94 -1.64
C PHE A 249 -5.09 12.46 -1.69
N LEU A 250 -4.61 12.96 -2.83
CA LEU A 250 -4.40 14.40 -3.01
C LEU A 250 -5.73 15.15 -2.96
N GLN A 251 -5.81 16.15 -2.07
CA GLN A 251 -6.96 17.03 -1.92
C GLN A 251 -6.54 18.48 -2.12
N LEU A 252 -7.39 19.24 -2.81
CA LEU A 252 -7.18 20.67 -2.91
C LEU A 252 -7.43 21.34 -1.56
N PRO A 253 -6.53 22.19 -1.06
CA PRO A 253 -6.78 22.97 0.14
C PRO A 253 -8.08 23.76 0.01
N LEU A 254 -8.93 23.68 1.04
CA LEU A 254 -10.20 24.38 1.05
C LEU A 254 -9.96 25.89 1.00
N ARG A 255 -10.82 26.60 0.24
CA ARG A 255 -10.79 28.07 0.13
C ARG A 255 -12.12 28.68 0.56
N PRO A 256 -12.48 28.64 1.87
CA PRO A 256 -13.79 29.08 2.35
C PRO A 256 -14.08 30.56 2.07
N LEU A 257 -13.05 31.40 1.93
CA LEU A 257 -13.23 32.81 1.58
C LEU A 257 -13.72 32.99 0.13
N ARG A 258 -13.14 32.22 -0.80
CA ARG A 258 -13.44 32.34 -2.24
C ARG A 258 -14.70 31.57 -2.63
N ASN A 259 -14.87 30.37 -2.09
CA ASN A 259 -15.94 29.45 -2.48
C ASN A 259 -16.94 29.28 -1.32
N TYR A 260 -18.19 28.96 -1.64
CA TYR A 260 -19.15 28.55 -0.62
C TYR A 260 -18.93 27.09 -0.24
N THR A 261 -18.74 26.85 1.05
CA THR A 261 -18.53 25.53 1.62
C THR A 261 -19.84 24.73 1.60
N GLN A 262 -19.76 23.44 1.26
CA GLN A 262 -20.90 22.53 1.25
C GLN A 262 -21.28 22.07 2.66
N ALA A 263 -22.55 21.71 2.87
CA ALA A 263 -23.05 21.23 4.17
C ALA A 263 -22.23 20.06 4.74
N LYS A 264 -21.84 19.10 3.89
CA LYS A 264 -21.01 17.94 4.27
C LYS A 264 -19.68 18.35 4.92
N SER A 265 -19.05 19.42 4.46
CA SER A 265 -17.80 19.91 5.05
C SER A 265 -18.03 20.49 6.45
N TYR A 266 -19.12 21.24 6.65
CA TYR A 266 -19.49 21.72 7.99
C TYR A 266 -19.81 20.55 8.94
N ASP A 267 -20.53 19.52 8.48
CA ASP A 267 -20.81 18.31 9.28
C ASP A 267 -19.51 17.66 9.77
N THR A 268 -18.54 17.48 8.88
CA THR A 268 -17.23 16.93 9.25
C THR A 268 -16.50 17.82 10.26
N TRP A 269 -16.50 19.14 10.05
CA TRP A 269 -15.86 20.07 10.98
C TRP A 269 -16.54 20.14 12.35
N GLU A 270 -17.85 19.91 12.42
CA GLU A 270 -18.64 19.95 13.65
C GLU A 270 -18.45 18.72 14.54
N LYS A 271 -17.96 17.61 13.97
CA LYS A 271 -17.61 16.40 14.74
C LYS A 271 -16.41 16.61 15.67
N ASP A 272 -15.55 17.57 15.38
CA ASP A 272 -14.39 17.92 16.23
C ASP A 272 -14.84 18.66 17.50
N LYS A 273 -15.25 17.90 18.51
CA LYS A 273 -15.68 18.42 19.81
C LYS A 273 -14.55 19.13 20.56
N VAL A 274 -13.31 18.65 20.43
CA VAL A 274 -12.14 19.18 21.14
C VAL A 274 -11.89 20.63 20.73
N LYS A 275 -11.96 20.93 19.43
CA LYS A 275 -11.87 22.30 18.91
C LYS A 275 -12.87 23.23 19.58
N TYR A 276 -14.16 22.90 19.58
CA TYR A 276 -15.20 23.78 20.13
C TYR A 276 -15.14 23.90 21.66
N ILE A 277 -14.75 22.84 22.38
CA ILE A 277 -14.49 22.89 23.82
C ILE A 277 -13.37 23.89 24.12
N ASN A 278 -12.29 23.87 23.34
CA ASN A 278 -11.17 24.80 23.54
C ASN A 278 -11.57 26.25 23.22
N TYR A 279 -12.38 26.49 22.18
CA TYR A 279 -12.96 27.81 21.95
C TYR A 279 -13.82 28.28 23.12
N GLU A 280 -14.68 27.42 23.67
CA GLU A 280 -15.52 27.74 24.83
C GLU A 280 -14.69 28.09 26.07
N ILE A 281 -13.64 27.33 26.37
CA ILE A 281 -12.72 27.60 27.48
C ILE A 281 -12.00 28.94 27.27
N ALA A 282 -11.51 29.21 26.05
CA ALA A 282 -10.82 30.45 25.72
C ALA A 282 -11.73 31.67 25.88
N ILE A 283 -12.96 31.60 25.35
CA ILE A 283 -13.95 32.67 25.48
C ILE A 283 -14.34 32.89 26.95
N CYS A 284 -14.51 31.82 27.73
CA CYS A 284 -14.85 31.90 29.15
C CYS A 284 -13.77 32.67 29.94
N LYS A 285 -12.48 32.37 29.69
CA LYS A 285 -11.36 33.09 30.30
C LYS A 285 -11.36 34.56 29.89
N ALA A 286 -11.45 34.84 28.58
CA ALA A 286 -11.46 36.20 28.07
C ALA A 286 -12.61 37.05 28.64
N LEU A 287 -13.79 36.46 28.86
CA LEU A 287 -14.93 37.16 29.46
C LEU A 287 -14.69 37.50 30.95
N ARG A 288 -14.03 36.62 31.70
CA ARG A 288 -13.68 36.87 33.11
C ARG A 288 -12.58 37.91 33.25
N ASP A 289 -11.61 37.90 32.34
CA ASP A 289 -10.52 38.88 32.33
C ASP A 289 -11.02 40.28 31.94
N ARG A 290 -11.98 40.35 31.00
CA ARG A 290 -12.54 41.62 30.51
C ARG A 290 -13.52 42.27 31.48
N VAL A 291 -14.32 41.49 32.21
CA VAL A 291 -15.34 42.00 33.13
C VAL A 291 -15.11 41.38 34.50
N SER A 292 -14.79 42.22 35.49
CA SER A 292 -14.62 41.78 36.88
C SER A 292 -15.93 41.27 37.48
N ASN A 293 -15.86 40.58 38.61
CA ASN A 293 -17.05 39.96 39.23
C ASN A 293 -18.08 40.99 39.67
N GLU A 294 -17.64 42.17 40.10
CA GLU A 294 -18.50 43.26 40.60
C GLU A 294 -19.35 43.84 39.46
N LYS A 295 -18.81 43.85 38.24
CA LYS A 295 -19.47 44.42 37.05
C LYS A 295 -20.20 43.38 36.19
N ALA A 296 -20.28 42.14 36.65
CA ALA A 296 -20.81 41.01 35.87
C ALA A 296 -22.28 41.20 35.46
N SER A 297 -23.09 41.84 36.30
CA SER A 297 -24.50 42.15 36.06
C SER A 297 -24.71 43.46 35.29
N GLU A 298 -23.71 44.32 35.19
CA GLU A 298 -23.83 45.65 34.56
C GLU A 298 -23.35 45.64 33.11
N ILE A 299 -22.20 45.03 32.85
CA ILE A 299 -21.52 45.10 31.56
C ILE A 299 -21.89 43.89 30.69
N ALA A 300 -22.53 44.16 29.55
CA ALA A 300 -22.69 43.19 28.47
C ALA A 300 -21.53 43.30 27.48
N THR A 301 -20.74 42.23 27.35
CA THR A 301 -19.68 42.17 26.32
C THR A 301 -20.32 41.90 24.96
N VAL A 302 -19.88 42.62 23.93
CA VAL A 302 -20.26 42.33 22.53
C VAL A 302 -19.20 41.41 21.92
N LEU A 303 -19.62 40.25 21.42
CA LEU A 303 -18.77 39.27 20.74
C LEU A 303 -19.24 39.08 19.31
N VAL A 304 -18.32 39.14 18.35
CA VAL A 304 -18.61 38.94 16.92
C VAL A 304 -17.93 37.66 16.45
N VAL A 305 -18.72 36.68 16.02
CA VAL A 305 -18.22 35.46 15.39
C VAL A 305 -18.11 35.71 13.89
N VAL A 306 -16.89 35.89 13.39
CA VAL A 306 -16.61 36.14 11.97
C VAL A 306 -16.36 34.81 11.26
N GLY A 307 -17.23 34.44 10.32
CA GLY A 307 -17.27 33.10 9.73
C GLY A 307 -18.02 32.11 10.63
N ALA A 308 -19.27 32.45 10.98
CA ALA A 308 -20.06 31.66 11.93
C ALA A 308 -20.43 30.25 11.45
N GLY A 309 -20.35 29.97 10.15
CA GLY A 309 -20.78 28.71 9.55
C GLY A 309 -22.23 28.42 9.91
N ARG A 310 -22.48 27.21 10.43
CA ARG A 310 -23.80 26.81 10.98
C ARG A 310 -23.91 27.00 12.50
N GLY A 311 -23.10 27.90 13.06
CA GLY A 311 -23.24 28.38 14.44
C GLY A 311 -22.63 27.55 15.58
N PRO A 312 -21.74 26.54 15.40
CA PRO A 312 -21.16 25.85 16.55
C PRO A 312 -20.35 26.80 17.46
N LEU A 313 -19.63 27.78 16.90
CA LEU A 313 -18.91 28.80 17.69
C LEU A 313 -19.85 29.80 18.38
N VAL A 314 -21.01 30.10 17.78
CA VAL A 314 -22.05 30.92 18.41
C VAL A 314 -22.56 30.21 19.67
N ARG A 315 -22.89 28.90 19.55
CA ARG A 315 -23.29 28.06 20.68
C ARG A 315 -22.22 27.99 21.76
N SER A 316 -20.96 27.73 21.39
CA SER A 316 -19.82 27.75 22.34
C SER A 316 -19.67 29.10 23.04
N SER A 317 -19.87 30.22 22.33
CA SER A 317 -19.78 31.56 22.93
C SER A 317 -20.86 31.80 23.98
N VAL A 318 -22.10 31.42 23.69
CA VAL A 318 -23.22 31.53 24.65
C VAL A 318 -23.00 30.63 25.86
N GLN A 319 -22.54 29.40 25.65
CA GLN A 319 -22.24 28.47 26.75
C GLN A 319 -21.08 28.97 27.62
N ALA A 320 -20.02 29.53 26.99
CA ALA A 320 -18.92 30.16 27.69
C ALA A 320 -19.37 31.32 28.57
N ALA A 321 -20.26 32.19 28.08
CA ALA A 321 -20.80 33.30 28.86
C ALA A 321 -21.61 32.83 30.08
N LYS A 322 -22.43 31.79 29.91
CA LYS A 322 -23.16 31.15 31.02
C LYS A 322 -22.18 30.62 32.07
N ARG A 323 -21.14 29.88 31.66
CA ARG A 323 -20.11 29.35 32.57
C ARG A 323 -19.27 30.45 33.22
N ALA A 324 -19.01 31.54 32.51
CA ALA A 324 -18.29 32.69 33.04
C ALA A 324 -19.15 33.53 34.00
N GLY A 325 -20.48 33.39 33.96
CA GLY A 325 -21.39 34.28 34.68
C GLY A 325 -21.28 35.72 34.19
N ARG A 326 -21.25 35.93 32.86
CA ARG A 326 -21.11 37.25 32.23
C ARG A 326 -22.20 37.49 31.20
N LYS A 327 -22.69 38.73 31.11
CA LYS A 327 -23.63 39.14 30.06
C LYS A 327 -22.90 39.20 28.71
N LEU A 328 -23.52 38.62 27.68
CA LEU A 328 -22.96 38.55 26.34
C LEU A 328 -24.03 38.92 25.29
N LYS A 329 -23.66 39.77 24.33
CA LYS A 329 -24.41 40.01 23.09
C LYS A 329 -23.57 39.47 21.93
N VAL A 330 -24.11 38.50 21.18
CA VAL A 330 -23.38 37.84 20.09
C VAL A 330 -23.89 38.31 18.74
N TYR A 331 -22.99 38.64 17.83
CA TYR A 331 -23.28 38.81 16.40
C TYR A 331 -22.61 37.68 15.62
N ALA A 332 -23.37 36.97 14.80
CA ALA A 332 -22.87 35.94 13.91
C ALA A 332 -22.75 36.52 12.49
N VAL A 333 -21.54 36.55 11.94
CA VAL A 333 -21.29 37.06 10.59
C VAL A 333 -20.91 35.86 9.71
N GLU A 334 -21.72 35.58 8.70
CA GLU A 334 -21.48 34.51 7.73
C GLU A 334 -21.77 35.04 6.32
N LYS A 335 -20.85 34.81 5.38
CA LYS A 335 -20.99 35.24 3.99
C LYS A 335 -21.71 34.22 3.12
N ASN A 336 -21.67 32.94 3.53
CA ASN A 336 -22.28 31.85 2.79
C ASN A 336 -23.79 31.87 3.06
N PRO A 337 -24.61 32.27 2.07
CA PRO A 337 -26.05 32.42 2.29
C PRO A 337 -26.70 31.09 2.70
N GLN A 338 -26.15 29.95 2.23
CA GLN A 338 -26.68 28.63 2.56
C GLN A 338 -26.39 28.23 4.01
N ALA A 339 -25.24 28.63 4.54
CA ALA A 339 -24.92 28.38 5.95
C ALA A 339 -25.67 29.35 6.87
N ALA A 340 -25.91 30.59 6.42
CA ALA A 340 -26.67 31.58 7.16
C ALA A 340 -28.11 31.14 7.46
N ILE A 341 -28.75 30.38 6.57
CA ILE A 341 -30.08 29.79 6.81
C ILE A 341 -30.08 28.86 8.05
N ALA A 342 -28.96 28.20 8.33
CA ALA A 342 -28.82 27.34 9.50
C ALA A 342 -28.52 28.11 10.81
N LEU A 343 -28.45 29.44 10.76
CA LEU A 343 -28.22 30.31 11.92
C LEU A 343 -29.51 30.92 12.49
N ASP A 344 -30.64 30.79 11.79
CA ASP A 344 -31.98 31.07 12.33
C ASP A 344 -32.36 30.05 13.41
#